data_AF-B0CTS1-F1
#
_entry.id   AF-B0CTS1-F1
#
_cell.length_a   1.000
_cell.length_b   1.000
_cell.length_c   1.000
_cell.angle_alpha   90.00
_cell.angle_beta   90.00
_cell.angle_gamma   90.00
#
_symmetry.space_group_name_H-M   'P 1'
#
loop_
_entity.id
_entity.type
_entity.pdbx_description
1 polymer ?
#
loop_
_entity_poly.entity_id
_entity_poly.type
_entity_poly.pdbx_seq_one_letter_code
_entity_poly.pdbx_strand_id
1 'polypeptide(L)'
;MATSVNLNVQLWIRLGDAYQHALSIPVHECQRFSLHPLTWLRFLGYAIYGKEGYISRERDGEQVADYRPEDNDFRLLDPKVMDDRTSVGSEVTSRQADFRQDVVNRDRCCVMTGSAGSEGCHIIPHSKGDQAKYMKNLVAHREVVVDPPLESINDTRNGILLLKVLHRPFGASEVAFLQTPNFAMNVDDVPLAMQHPVVLDGLHYAVHPSVANSRLTFHNFSCSDNVIQFLVPHISVAVQSNNDCSPPPFLFDIAYGCAALKAWGVKEFAQFSSEKSKEFYYHNCEDDDIHSARGAGQSKTVRAKKAGCHSQTKTLAKAGENEEVDYWDVVLRLWAHNARKDLHRARMMQKEQTRESIQNPTTLLTSHYGGHHANTGATANRYGLCDHSLT
;
A
#
# COMPACT_ATOMS: atom_id res chain seq x y z
N MET A 1 -7.57 -30.03 -25.18
CA MET A 1 -7.48 -28.77 -24.44
C MET A 1 -6.81 -29.09 -23.11
N ALA A 2 -5.56 -28.65 -22.88
CA ALA A 2 -4.88 -28.90 -21.62
C ALA A 2 -5.54 -28.09 -20.51
N THR A 3 -5.98 -28.75 -19.44
CA THR A 3 -6.45 -28.08 -18.22
C THR A 3 -5.27 -27.37 -17.59
N SER A 4 -5.21 -26.05 -17.74
CA SER A 4 -4.22 -25.23 -17.06
C SER A 4 -4.34 -25.49 -15.56
N VAL A 5 -3.32 -26.13 -14.97
CA VAL A 5 -3.23 -26.29 -13.51
C VAL A 5 -3.17 -24.88 -12.96
N ASN A 6 -4.19 -24.48 -12.18
CA ASN A 6 -4.20 -23.18 -11.52
C ASN A 6 -3.19 -23.22 -10.39
N LEU A 7 -1.95 -22.84 -10.71
CA LEU A 7 -0.87 -22.72 -9.75
C LEU A 7 -1.10 -21.48 -8.88
N ASN A 8 -1.02 -21.67 -7.57
CA ASN A 8 -1.12 -20.60 -6.59
C ASN A 8 0.20 -20.43 -5.84
N VAL A 9 0.59 -19.18 -5.62
CA VAL A 9 1.61 -18.78 -4.65
C VAL A 9 0.95 -18.70 -3.28
N GLN A 10 1.57 -19.34 -2.28
CA GLN A 10 1.13 -19.27 -0.90
C GLN A 10 2.04 -18.31 -0.12
N LEU A 11 1.45 -17.27 0.48
CA LEU A 11 2.18 -16.39 1.39
C LEU A 11 1.94 -16.84 2.83
N TRP A 12 3.01 -17.23 3.49
CA TRP A 12 3.01 -17.62 4.90
C TRP A 12 3.64 -16.51 5.75
N ILE A 13 2.96 -16.11 6.83
CA ILE A 13 3.41 -15.06 7.74
C ILE A 13 3.81 -15.71 9.06
N ARG A 14 5.01 -15.39 9.55
CA ARG A 14 5.48 -15.84 10.85
C ARG A 14 4.84 -15.02 11.96
N LEU A 15 4.24 -15.69 12.93
CA LEU A 15 3.56 -15.12 14.09
C LEU A 15 4.09 -15.85 15.33
N GLY A 16 5.08 -15.26 16.00
CA GLY A 16 5.88 -15.93 17.01
C GLY A 16 6.66 -17.12 16.43
N ASP A 17 6.42 -18.31 16.97
CA ASP A 17 7.10 -19.55 16.56
C ASP A 17 6.34 -20.32 15.47
N ALA A 18 5.20 -19.81 15.01
CA ALA A 18 4.36 -20.48 14.01
C ALA A 18 4.29 -19.69 12.71
N TYR A 19 4.20 -20.41 11.59
CA TYR A 19 3.87 -19.82 10.29
C TYR A 19 2.38 -20.03 10.01
N GLN A 20 1.68 -18.96 9.68
CA GLN A 20 0.26 -19.00 9.31
C GLN A 20 0.10 -18.71 7.82
N HIS A 21 -0.70 -19.51 7.13
CA HIS A 21 -0.98 -19.34 5.71
C HIS A 21 -1.92 -18.15 5.52
N ALA A 22 -1.42 -17.03 5.02
CA ALA A 22 -2.17 -15.78 4.95
C ALA A 22 -2.91 -15.61 3.63
N LEU A 23 -2.23 -15.83 2.50
CA LEU A 23 -2.77 -15.62 1.15
C LEU A 23 -2.52 -16.81 0.23
N SER A 24 -3.48 -17.12 -0.64
CA SER A 24 -3.36 -18.07 -1.75
C SER A 24 -3.66 -17.35 -3.06
N ILE A 25 -2.61 -16.93 -3.77
CA ILE A 25 -2.69 -15.99 -4.91
C ILE A 25 -2.40 -16.75 -6.21
N PRO A 26 -3.25 -16.70 -7.24
CA PRO A 26 -2.91 -17.28 -8.53
C PRO A 26 -1.62 -16.68 -9.11
N VAL A 27 -0.72 -17.50 -9.66
CA VAL A 27 0.59 -17.01 -10.16
C VAL A 27 0.45 -15.89 -11.19
N HIS A 28 -0.57 -15.97 -12.05
CA HIS A 28 -0.84 -14.95 -13.07
C HIS A 28 -1.27 -13.60 -12.46
N GLU A 29 -1.90 -13.60 -11.29
CA GLU A 29 -2.25 -12.37 -10.57
C GLU A 29 -0.98 -11.67 -10.09
N CYS A 30 -0.01 -12.39 -9.51
CA CYS A 30 1.26 -11.79 -9.08
C CYS A 30 1.99 -11.07 -10.24
N GLN A 31 1.96 -11.65 -11.44
CA GLN A 31 2.54 -11.06 -12.65
C GLN A 31 1.73 -9.88 -13.19
N ARG A 32 0.42 -9.89 -12.95
CA ARG A 32 -0.48 -8.81 -13.36
C ARG A 32 -0.26 -7.55 -12.52
N PHE A 33 -0.01 -7.72 -11.22
CA PHE A 33 0.16 -6.65 -10.25
C PHE A 33 1.56 -6.02 -10.23
N SER A 34 2.60 -6.79 -10.59
CA SER A 34 3.99 -6.33 -10.52
C SER A 34 4.88 -7.02 -11.55
N LEU A 35 5.82 -6.25 -12.10
CA LEU A 35 6.94 -6.73 -12.90
C LEU A 35 7.98 -7.49 -12.07
N HIS A 36 7.97 -7.29 -10.74
CA HIS A 36 8.80 -8.00 -9.76
C HIS A 36 7.89 -8.59 -8.65
N PRO A 37 7.30 -9.78 -8.89
CA PRO A 37 6.34 -10.38 -7.97
C PRO A 37 6.82 -10.53 -6.52
N LEU A 38 8.10 -10.82 -6.30
CA LEU A 38 8.65 -11.00 -4.95
C LEU A 38 8.69 -9.70 -4.14
N THR A 39 8.99 -8.55 -4.77
CA THR A 39 8.94 -7.26 -4.07
C THR A 39 7.51 -6.87 -3.72
N TRP A 40 6.56 -7.16 -4.61
CA TRP A 40 5.14 -6.96 -4.35
C TRP A 40 4.59 -7.89 -3.26
N LEU A 41 4.97 -9.16 -3.24
CA LEU A 41 4.61 -10.08 -2.14
C LEU A 41 5.21 -9.61 -0.81
N ARG A 42 6.42 -9.03 -0.82
CA ARG A 42 7.05 -8.48 0.38
C ARG A 42 6.26 -7.28 0.90
N PHE A 43 5.83 -6.39 0.01
CA PHE A 43 4.93 -5.29 0.33
C PHE A 43 3.58 -5.79 0.88
N LEU A 44 2.96 -6.81 0.26
CA LEU A 44 1.72 -7.41 0.77
C LEU A 44 1.88 -7.98 2.18
N GLY A 45 2.99 -8.69 2.42
CA GLY A 45 3.36 -9.17 3.74
C GLY A 45 3.40 -8.04 4.76
N TYR A 46 4.04 -6.92 4.43
CA TYR A 46 4.05 -5.71 5.27
C TYR A 46 2.67 -5.11 5.50
N ALA A 47 1.86 -4.91 4.45
CA ALA A 47 0.54 -4.30 4.58
C ALA A 47 -0.37 -5.07 5.56
N ILE A 48 -0.25 -6.41 5.53
CA ILE A 48 -0.99 -7.33 6.41
C ILE A 48 -0.35 -7.42 7.80
N TYR A 49 0.98 -7.57 7.88
CA TYR A 49 1.71 -7.80 9.14
C TYR A 49 1.95 -6.53 9.97
N GLY A 50 2.08 -5.38 9.31
CA GLY A 50 2.28 -4.05 9.89
C GLY A 50 3.70 -3.66 10.26
N LYS A 51 4.68 -4.46 9.85
CA LYS A 51 6.10 -4.18 10.05
C LYS A 51 6.88 -4.69 8.86
N GLU A 52 7.96 -3.99 8.54
CA GLU A 52 8.84 -4.39 7.43
C GLU A 52 9.48 -5.74 7.74
N GLY A 53 9.51 -6.61 6.73
CA GLY A 53 10.06 -7.95 6.84
C GLY A 53 10.76 -8.38 5.56
N TYR A 54 11.10 -9.66 5.49
CA TYR A 54 11.74 -10.29 4.34
C TYR A 54 10.91 -11.48 3.85
N ILE A 55 11.20 -11.95 2.64
CA ILE A 55 10.63 -13.17 2.09
C ILE A 55 11.71 -14.24 2.01
N SER A 56 11.35 -15.46 2.39
CA SER A 56 12.13 -16.67 2.16
C SER A 56 11.32 -17.65 1.31
N ARG A 57 12.01 -18.51 0.57
CA ARG A 57 11.38 -19.57 -0.23
C ARG A 57 10.94 -20.76 0.62
N GLU A 58 11.64 -20.98 1.72
CA GLU A 58 11.44 -22.12 2.60
C GLU A 58 11.17 -21.63 4.02
N ARG A 59 10.58 -22.50 4.85
CA ARG A 59 10.40 -22.20 6.27
C ARG A 59 11.77 -22.05 6.91
N ASP A 60 12.06 -20.87 7.44
CA ASP A 60 13.37 -20.51 8.00
C ASP A 60 14.55 -20.65 7.01
N GLY A 61 14.26 -20.69 5.70
CA GLY A 61 15.27 -20.80 4.65
C GLY A 61 16.05 -19.50 4.44
N GLU A 62 17.08 -19.57 3.59
CA GLU A 62 17.86 -18.39 3.23
C GLU A 62 16.96 -17.26 2.71
N GLN A 63 17.24 -16.06 3.23
CA GLN A 63 16.45 -14.90 2.87
C GLN A 63 16.68 -14.61 1.39
N VAL A 64 15.59 -14.28 0.69
CA VAL A 64 15.71 -13.81 -0.70
C VAL A 64 16.13 -12.33 -0.72
N ALA A 65 16.15 -11.66 0.44
CA ALA A 65 16.63 -10.28 0.63
C ALA A 65 17.12 -10.04 2.08
N ASP A 66 18.21 -9.29 2.24
CA ASP A 66 18.95 -9.08 3.51
C ASP A 66 18.19 -8.23 4.54
N TYR A 67 17.49 -8.85 5.51
CA TYR A 67 17.11 -8.22 6.80
C TYR A 67 16.46 -9.22 7.77
N ARG A 68 16.77 -9.20 9.07
CA ARG A 68 16.02 -9.93 10.12
C ARG A 68 15.40 -8.94 11.12
N PRO A 69 14.06 -8.86 11.26
CA PRO A 69 13.46 -8.22 12.41
C PRO A 69 13.58 -9.16 13.63
N GLU A 70 14.12 -8.65 14.73
CA GLU A 70 14.33 -9.40 15.98
C GLU A 70 13.09 -9.47 16.89
N ASP A 71 11.97 -8.89 16.46
CA ASP A 71 10.84 -8.60 17.35
C ASP A 71 9.61 -9.44 17.01
N ASN A 72 9.07 -10.13 18.02
CA ASN A 72 7.89 -10.99 17.92
C ASN A 72 6.56 -10.21 17.97
N ASP A 73 6.62 -8.87 18.02
CA ASP A 73 5.45 -8.01 18.05
C ASP A 73 4.84 -7.84 16.65
N PHE A 74 3.74 -8.55 16.40
CA PHE A 74 3.00 -8.48 15.13
C PHE A 74 1.93 -7.39 15.20
N ARG A 75 1.76 -6.65 14.10
CA ARG A 75 0.86 -5.48 14.02
C ARG A 75 -0.23 -5.72 13.02
N LEU A 76 -0.97 -6.80 13.24
CA LEU A 76 -1.86 -7.37 12.24
C LEU A 76 -2.93 -6.37 11.80
N LEU A 77 -3.19 -6.38 10.50
CA LEU A 77 -4.29 -5.65 9.89
C LEU A 77 -5.63 -6.21 10.38
N ASP A 78 -6.57 -5.34 10.74
CA ASP A 78 -7.97 -5.74 10.86
C ASP A 78 -8.54 -5.94 9.45
N PRO A 79 -8.82 -7.17 8.98
CA PRO A 79 -9.32 -7.41 7.63
C PRO A 79 -10.69 -6.76 7.40
N LYS A 80 -11.40 -6.38 8.46
CA LYS A 80 -12.70 -5.72 8.40
C LYS A 80 -12.59 -4.22 8.47
N VAL A 81 -11.39 -3.61 8.45
CA VAL A 81 -11.28 -2.14 8.52
C VAL A 81 -12.01 -1.47 7.37
N MET A 82 -12.00 -2.08 6.19
CA MET A 82 -12.72 -1.62 5.01
C MET A 82 -14.11 -2.25 4.84
N ASP A 83 -14.67 -2.98 5.81
CA ASP A 83 -16.04 -3.51 5.70
C ASP A 83 -17.04 -2.37 5.96
N ASP A 84 -17.12 -1.44 5.00
CA ASP A 84 -18.00 -0.29 5.07
C ASP A 84 -19.35 -0.64 4.46
N ARG A 85 -20.05 -1.62 5.06
CA ARG A 85 -21.49 -1.75 4.87
C ARG A 85 -22.21 -0.55 5.52
N THR A 86 -22.05 0.57 4.80
CA THR A 86 -22.90 1.72 4.61
C THR A 86 -22.91 2.80 5.69
N SER A 87 -21.97 3.75 5.55
CA SER A 87 -22.16 5.19 5.85
C SER A 87 -23.21 5.87 4.94
N VAL A 88 -24.06 5.10 4.25
CA VAL A 88 -25.22 5.59 3.49
C VAL A 88 -26.42 5.88 4.43
N GLY A 89 -26.18 5.87 5.74
CA GLY A 89 -27.11 6.35 6.75
C GLY A 89 -27.45 7.81 6.49
N SER A 90 -28.74 8.08 6.31
CA SER A 90 -29.37 9.32 5.86
C SER A 90 -29.20 10.54 6.79
N GLU A 91 -28.30 10.49 7.76
CA GLU A 91 -28.02 11.60 8.68
C GLU A 91 -26.61 12.11 8.42
N VAL A 92 -26.53 13.03 7.45
CA VAL A 92 -25.33 13.86 7.28
C VAL A 92 -25.20 14.68 8.56
N THR A 93 -24.32 14.26 9.46
CA THR A 93 -23.90 15.10 10.57
C THR A 93 -23.17 16.31 9.98
N SER A 94 -23.23 17.48 10.64
CA SER A 94 -22.51 18.67 10.18
C SER A 94 -21.02 18.38 9.91
N ARG A 95 -20.39 17.54 10.74
CA ARG A 95 -19.00 17.10 10.59
C ARG A 95 -18.71 16.39 9.28
N GLN A 96 -19.65 15.59 8.76
CA GLN A 96 -19.47 14.88 7.49
C GLN A 96 -19.52 15.84 6.29
N ALA A 97 -20.34 16.90 6.38
CA ALA A 97 -20.41 17.93 5.35
C ALA A 97 -19.09 18.69 5.25
N ASP A 98 -18.49 19.04 6.40
CA ASP A 98 -17.21 19.75 6.48
C ASP A 98 -16.08 18.90 5.88
N PHE A 99 -15.95 17.63 6.28
CA PHE A 99 -14.95 16.70 5.71
C PHE A 99 -15.02 16.62 4.19
N ARG A 100 -16.22 16.41 3.63
CA ARG A 100 -16.39 16.31 2.18
C ARG A 100 -15.95 17.59 1.49
N GLN A 101 -16.35 18.74 2.03
CA GLN A 101 -15.99 20.04 1.45
C GLN A 101 -14.48 20.28 1.51
N ASP A 102 -13.83 19.90 2.61
CA ASP A 102 -12.39 20.04 2.78
C ASP A 102 -11.60 19.17 1.80
N VAL A 103 -12.01 17.91 1.58
CA VAL A 103 -11.40 17.04 0.58
C VAL A 103 -11.60 17.60 -0.84
N VAL A 104 -12.80 18.09 -1.15
CA VAL A 104 -13.09 18.74 -2.46
C VAL A 104 -12.23 19.99 -2.66
N ASN A 105 -12.05 20.79 -1.61
CA ASN A 105 -11.22 21.99 -1.64
C ASN A 105 -9.74 21.65 -1.81
N ARG A 106 -9.27 20.55 -1.23
CA ARG A 106 -7.88 20.09 -1.36
C ARG A 106 -7.59 19.50 -2.74
N ASP A 107 -8.39 18.54 -3.20
CA ASP A 107 -8.08 17.71 -4.37
C ASP A 107 -8.58 18.31 -5.69
N ARG A 108 -9.66 19.10 -5.64
CA ARG A 108 -10.35 19.75 -6.78
C ARG A 108 -10.96 18.81 -7.83
N CYS A 109 -10.35 17.68 -8.11
CA CYS A 109 -10.72 16.73 -9.15
C CYS A 109 -10.55 15.27 -8.69
N CYS A 110 -11.19 14.34 -9.38
CA CYS A 110 -11.04 12.92 -9.06
C CYS A 110 -9.58 12.49 -9.17
N VAL A 111 -9.05 11.84 -8.14
CA VAL A 111 -7.70 11.26 -8.14
C VAL A 111 -7.48 10.26 -9.29
N MET A 112 -8.55 9.64 -9.82
CA MET A 112 -8.43 8.66 -10.91
C MET A 112 -8.60 9.23 -12.31
N THR A 113 -9.59 10.11 -12.49
CA THR A 113 -10.01 10.54 -13.82
C THR A 113 -9.68 12.01 -14.11
N GLY A 114 -9.24 12.76 -13.11
CA GLY A 114 -9.08 14.21 -13.21
C GLY A 114 -10.41 14.97 -13.40
N SER A 115 -11.56 14.30 -13.33
CA SER A 115 -12.86 14.93 -13.59
C SER A 115 -13.39 15.67 -12.35
N ALA A 116 -14.07 16.78 -12.59
CA ALA A 116 -14.90 17.45 -11.58
C ALA A 116 -16.13 16.58 -11.21
N GLY A 117 -16.88 17.00 -10.18
CA GLY A 117 -18.13 16.32 -9.78
C GLY A 117 -17.93 15.03 -8.99
N SER A 118 -16.82 14.94 -8.25
CA SER A 118 -16.46 13.79 -7.42
C SER A 118 -16.95 13.93 -5.97
N GLU A 119 -16.93 12.83 -5.23
CA GLU A 119 -17.31 12.78 -3.81
C GLU A 119 -16.05 12.53 -2.96
N GLY A 120 -15.93 13.26 -1.85
CA GLY A 120 -14.93 12.98 -0.84
C GLY A 120 -15.21 11.60 -0.24
N CYS A 121 -14.23 10.71 -0.34
CA CYS A 121 -14.30 9.34 0.11
C CYS A 121 -13.24 9.13 1.19
N HIS A 122 -13.65 8.60 2.35
CA HIS A 122 -12.70 8.22 3.38
C HIS A 122 -11.88 7.00 2.94
N ILE A 123 -10.57 7.02 3.19
CA ILE A 123 -9.70 5.86 3.01
C ILE A 123 -10.00 4.83 4.10
N ILE A 124 -9.88 5.23 5.37
CA ILE A 124 -10.40 4.44 6.48
C ILE A 124 -11.86 4.86 6.71
N PRO A 125 -12.83 3.94 6.56
CA PRO A 125 -14.24 4.29 6.54
C PRO A 125 -14.74 5.05 7.77
N HIS A 126 -15.62 6.02 7.55
CA HIS A 126 -16.30 6.76 8.62
C HIS A 126 -17.05 5.84 9.61
N SER A 127 -17.52 4.67 9.16
CA SER A 127 -18.18 3.67 10.01
C SER A 127 -17.29 3.08 11.11
N LYS A 128 -15.97 3.26 11.04
CA LYS A 128 -15.05 2.99 12.18
C LYS A 128 -15.22 3.96 13.33
N GLY A 129 -16.06 4.98 13.11
CA GLY A 129 -16.65 5.82 14.12
C GLY A 129 -15.82 7.06 14.40
N ASP A 130 -16.53 8.08 14.89
CA ASP A 130 -15.99 9.24 15.59
C ASP A 130 -15.42 8.87 16.98
N GLN A 131 -15.24 7.57 17.29
CA GLN A 131 -14.38 7.16 18.38
C GLN A 131 -12.99 7.69 18.03
N ALA A 132 -12.65 8.88 18.53
CA ALA A 132 -11.40 9.61 18.29
C ALA A 132 -10.13 8.80 18.62
N LYS A 133 -10.32 7.55 19.08
CA LYS A 133 -9.30 6.57 19.40
C LYS A 133 -8.99 5.62 18.25
N TYR A 134 -9.89 5.33 17.29
CA TYR A 134 -9.56 4.34 16.25
C TYR A 134 -8.35 4.77 15.42
N MET A 135 -8.36 6.01 14.91
CA MET A 135 -7.24 6.53 14.12
C MET A 135 -5.96 6.65 14.95
N LYS A 136 -6.08 7.11 16.21
CA LYS A 136 -4.93 7.19 17.14
C LYS A 136 -4.34 5.81 17.43
N ASN A 137 -5.17 4.83 17.74
CA ASN A 137 -4.79 3.44 17.97
C ASN A 137 -4.18 2.82 16.72
N LEU A 138 -4.73 3.13 15.53
CA LEU A 138 -4.20 2.66 14.25
C LEU A 138 -2.77 3.17 14.02
N VAL A 139 -2.55 4.48 14.19
CA VAL A 139 -1.24 5.12 14.06
C VAL A 139 -0.26 4.56 15.10
N ALA A 140 -0.68 4.48 16.36
CA ALA A 140 0.15 3.96 17.46
C ALA A 140 0.51 2.48 17.27
N HIS A 141 -0.48 1.63 16.96
CA HIS A 141 -0.26 0.19 16.78
C HIS A 141 0.60 -0.12 15.57
N ARG A 142 0.51 0.67 14.48
CA ARG A 142 1.41 0.52 13.33
C ARG A 142 2.77 1.21 13.54
N GLU A 143 2.94 1.95 14.64
CA GLU A 143 4.08 2.85 14.92
C GLU A 143 4.45 3.76 13.75
N VAL A 144 3.44 4.30 13.08
CA VAL A 144 3.67 5.26 12.01
C VAL A 144 3.80 6.64 12.63
N VAL A 145 4.86 7.36 12.27
CA VAL A 145 5.02 8.76 12.67
C VAL A 145 4.30 9.63 11.63
N VAL A 146 3.25 10.33 12.06
CA VAL A 146 2.53 11.29 11.23
C VAL A 146 2.58 12.64 11.93
N ASP A 147 3.05 13.67 11.23
CA ASP A 147 3.14 15.04 11.73
C ASP A 147 2.35 15.99 10.81
N PRO A 148 1.28 16.65 11.30
CA PRO A 148 0.69 16.50 12.63
C PRO A 148 0.03 15.12 12.84
N PRO A 149 -0.19 14.66 14.08
CA PRO A 149 -0.87 13.39 14.33
C PRO A 149 -2.25 13.29 13.66
N LEU A 150 -2.62 12.10 13.18
CA LEU A 150 -3.98 11.84 12.67
C LEU A 150 -4.91 11.50 13.84
N GLU A 151 -5.74 12.46 14.24
CA GLU A 151 -6.55 12.30 15.45
C GLU A 151 -8.02 11.93 15.19
N SER A 152 -8.51 12.14 13.97
CA SER A 152 -9.94 12.02 13.64
C SER A 152 -10.14 11.21 12.38
N ILE A 153 -11.24 10.44 12.35
CA ILE A 153 -11.70 9.79 11.13
C ILE A 153 -12.07 10.80 10.05
N ASN A 154 -12.49 12.00 10.47
CA ASN A 154 -12.84 13.14 9.61
C ASN A 154 -11.64 14.08 9.36
N ASP A 155 -10.41 13.67 9.66
CA ASP A 155 -9.23 14.39 9.19
C ASP A 155 -9.19 14.35 7.65
N THR A 156 -9.03 15.51 7.00
CA THR A 156 -9.00 15.63 5.53
C THR A 156 -7.96 14.71 4.89
N ARG A 157 -6.85 14.42 5.59
CA ARG A 157 -5.81 13.48 5.14
C ARG A 157 -6.28 12.02 5.09
N ASN A 158 -7.36 11.66 5.78
CA ASN A 158 -8.04 10.38 5.62
C ASN A 158 -9.03 10.38 4.43
N GLY A 159 -9.06 11.42 3.60
CA GLY A 159 -9.94 11.52 2.44
C GLY A 159 -9.22 11.51 1.11
N ILE A 160 -9.90 11.03 0.06
CA ILE A 160 -9.55 11.18 -1.35
C ILE A 160 -10.79 11.53 -2.16
N LEU A 161 -10.61 12.27 -3.25
CA LEU A 161 -11.71 12.63 -4.13
C LEU A 161 -11.92 11.55 -5.22
N LEU A 162 -13.05 10.85 -5.18
CA LEU A 162 -13.39 9.76 -6.11
C LEU A 162 -14.68 10.02 -6.89
N LEU A 163 -14.72 9.53 -8.13
CA LEU A 163 -15.99 9.38 -8.83
C LEU A 163 -16.90 8.44 -8.04
N LYS A 164 -18.19 8.78 -7.97
CA LYS A 164 -19.20 8.01 -7.23
C LYS A 164 -19.22 6.52 -7.61
N VAL A 165 -18.97 6.21 -8.88
CA VAL A 165 -18.92 4.83 -9.38
C VAL A 165 -17.75 4.03 -8.79
N LEU A 166 -16.63 4.69 -8.46
CA LEU A 166 -15.44 4.08 -7.85
C LEU A 166 -15.49 4.02 -6.32
N HIS A 167 -16.31 4.87 -5.70
CA HIS A 167 -16.47 4.92 -4.24
C HIS A 167 -16.88 3.55 -3.68
N ARG A 168 -17.90 2.90 -4.27
CA ARG A 168 -18.40 1.61 -3.79
C ARG A 168 -17.36 0.48 -3.93
N PRO A 169 -16.73 0.23 -5.09
CA PRO A 169 -15.67 -0.78 -5.20
C PRO A 169 -14.52 -0.54 -4.23
N PHE A 170 -14.12 0.72 -4.02
CA PHE A 170 -13.05 1.08 -3.10
C PHE A 170 -13.42 0.79 -1.64
N GLY A 171 -14.58 1.28 -1.20
CA GLY A 171 -15.12 0.98 0.14
C GLY A 171 -15.47 -0.51 0.34
N ALA A 172 -15.57 -1.30 -0.73
CA ALA A 172 -15.73 -2.74 -0.66
C ALA A 172 -14.40 -3.51 -0.72
N SER A 173 -13.24 -2.85 -0.79
CA SER A 173 -11.93 -3.51 -1.00
C SER A 173 -11.85 -4.38 -2.26
N GLU A 174 -12.56 -4.01 -3.32
CA GLU A 174 -12.44 -4.67 -4.64
C GLU A 174 -11.33 -4.05 -5.49
N VAL A 175 -10.95 -2.84 -5.12
CA VAL A 175 -9.90 -2.01 -5.70
C VAL A 175 -9.13 -1.35 -4.56
N ALA A 176 -7.88 -0.99 -4.80
CA ALA A 176 -7.08 -0.23 -3.83
C ALA A 176 -6.01 0.61 -4.53
N PHE A 177 -5.46 1.56 -3.78
CA PHE A 177 -4.34 2.38 -4.24
C PHE A 177 -3.02 1.82 -3.72
N LEU A 178 -1.99 1.84 -4.57
CA LEU A 178 -0.62 1.51 -4.24
C LEU A 178 0.26 2.73 -4.52
N GLN A 179 0.93 3.22 -3.48
CA GLN A 179 1.95 4.25 -3.60
C GLN A 179 3.33 3.60 -3.79
N THR A 180 4.09 4.11 -4.74
CA THR A 180 5.48 3.73 -5.04
C THR A 180 6.33 4.99 -5.19
N PRO A 181 7.64 4.98 -4.87
CA PRO A 181 8.32 3.89 -4.19
C PRO A 181 7.78 3.72 -2.77
N ASN A 182 7.89 2.51 -2.26
CA ASN A 182 7.69 2.19 -0.85
C ASN A 182 8.89 1.34 -0.40
N PHE A 183 8.90 0.87 0.86
CA PHE A 183 10.06 0.15 1.42
C PHE A 183 10.45 -1.12 0.61
N ALA A 184 9.51 -1.70 -0.14
CA ALA A 184 9.75 -2.93 -0.90
C ALA A 184 9.77 -2.74 -2.41
N MET A 185 9.02 -1.76 -2.96
CA MET A 185 8.80 -1.60 -4.39
C MET A 185 9.28 -0.26 -4.91
N ASN A 186 9.90 -0.26 -6.09
CA ASN A 186 10.18 0.93 -6.88
C ASN A 186 8.99 1.30 -7.78
N VAL A 187 8.99 2.54 -8.31
CA VAL A 187 7.99 2.97 -9.30
C VAL A 187 7.97 2.05 -10.52
N ASP A 188 9.13 1.60 -10.98
CA ASP A 188 9.25 0.71 -12.14
C ASP A 188 8.83 -0.75 -11.89
N ASP A 189 8.50 -1.11 -10.64
CA ASP A 189 8.03 -2.45 -10.32
C ASP A 189 6.56 -2.63 -10.70
N VAL A 190 5.79 -1.56 -10.78
CA VAL A 190 4.38 -1.62 -11.20
C VAL A 190 4.30 -1.33 -12.70
N PRO A 191 3.70 -2.20 -13.52
CA PRO A 191 3.61 -1.99 -14.95
C PRO A 191 2.78 -0.74 -15.26
N LEU A 192 3.26 0.07 -16.20
CA LEU A 192 2.45 1.11 -16.81
C LEU A 192 1.44 0.41 -17.73
N ALA A 193 0.19 0.28 -17.29
CA ALA A 193 -0.85 0.05 -18.28
C ALA A 193 -0.85 1.28 -19.19
N MET A 194 -0.62 1.08 -20.49
CA MET A 194 -0.88 2.14 -21.45
C MET A 194 -2.36 2.45 -21.31
N GLN A 195 -2.68 3.61 -20.71
CA GLN A 195 -4.03 4.13 -20.76
C GLN A 195 -4.39 4.16 -22.24
N HIS A 196 -5.44 3.44 -22.59
CA HIS A 196 -5.93 3.43 -23.96
C HIS A 196 -6.08 4.89 -24.38
N PRO A 197 -5.57 5.32 -25.55
CA PRO A 197 -5.69 6.69 -26.03
C PRO A 197 -7.12 6.98 -26.48
N VAL A 198 -8.10 6.64 -25.65
CA VAL A 198 -9.48 7.08 -25.81
C VAL A 198 -9.47 8.54 -25.40
N VAL A 199 -9.17 9.35 -26.41
CA VAL A 199 -9.46 10.76 -26.52
C VAL A 199 -10.96 10.93 -26.30
N LEU A 200 -11.40 10.91 -25.04
CA LEU A 200 -12.62 11.60 -24.64
C LEU A 200 -12.26 13.08 -24.70
N ASP A 201 -12.50 13.63 -25.89
CA ASP A 201 -12.37 15.01 -26.34
C ASP A 201 -12.36 16.01 -25.15
N GLY A 202 -11.16 16.41 -24.70
CA GLY A 202 -10.98 17.45 -23.68
C GLY A 202 -10.44 17.02 -22.31
N LEU A 203 -10.40 15.73 -21.95
CA LEU A 203 -9.68 15.28 -20.75
C LEU A 203 -8.21 15.01 -21.11
N HIS A 204 -7.40 16.07 -21.05
CA HIS A 204 -5.95 15.93 -21.07
C HIS A 204 -5.53 15.12 -19.84
N TYR A 205 -5.31 13.81 -20.00
CA TYR A 205 -4.61 13.01 -19.00
C TYR A 205 -3.20 13.56 -18.87
N ALA A 206 -3.02 14.38 -17.85
CA ALA A 206 -1.80 15.11 -17.60
C ALA A 206 -0.66 14.13 -17.27
N VAL A 207 0.44 14.32 -17.98
CA VAL A 207 1.80 13.87 -17.66
C VAL A 207 2.14 12.42 -17.98
N HIS A 208 3.10 12.29 -18.89
CA HIS A 208 3.86 11.09 -19.17
C HIS A 208 4.55 10.59 -17.88
N PRO A 209 4.19 9.41 -17.33
CA PRO A 209 4.57 8.98 -15.97
C PRO A 209 6.03 8.56 -15.79
N SER A 210 6.91 8.72 -16.80
CA SER A 210 8.27 8.16 -16.77
C SER A 210 9.31 8.99 -16.01
N VAL A 211 8.93 10.08 -15.33
CA VAL A 211 9.88 10.97 -14.62
C VAL A 211 9.45 11.26 -13.17
N ALA A 212 8.37 10.64 -12.69
CA ALA A 212 7.91 10.90 -11.33
C ALA A 212 8.67 10.04 -10.32
N ASN A 213 9.30 10.68 -9.32
CA ASN A 213 9.95 10.01 -8.19
C ASN A 213 8.97 9.30 -7.24
N SER A 214 7.66 9.51 -7.45
CA SER A 214 6.58 8.86 -6.71
C SER A 214 5.38 8.69 -7.63
N ARG A 215 4.61 7.62 -7.45
CA ARG A 215 3.45 7.26 -8.24
C ARG A 215 2.41 6.57 -7.39
N LEU A 216 1.20 7.12 -7.43
CA LEU A 216 0.00 6.49 -6.91
C LEU A 216 -0.66 5.71 -8.05
N THR A 217 -0.97 4.44 -7.82
CA THR A 217 -1.57 3.55 -8.82
C THR A 217 -2.82 2.89 -8.27
N PHE A 218 -3.85 2.76 -9.09
CA PHE A 218 -5.11 2.12 -8.72
C PHE A 218 -5.16 0.73 -9.29
N HIS A 219 -5.39 -0.24 -8.42
CA HIS A 219 -5.31 -1.66 -8.70
C HIS A 219 -6.67 -2.31 -8.51
N ASN A 220 -7.13 -3.09 -9.50
CA ASN A 220 -8.37 -3.86 -9.43
C ASN A 220 -8.10 -5.31 -9.01
N PHE A 221 -8.55 -5.71 -7.82
CA PHE A 221 -8.35 -7.06 -7.28
C PHE A 221 -9.44 -8.04 -7.73
N SER A 222 -10.70 -7.62 -7.69
CA SER A 222 -11.84 -8.52 -7.89
C SER A 222 -13.09 -7.86 -8.46
N CYS A 223 -13.00 -6.58 -8.87
CA CYS A 223 -14.12 -5.88 -9.47
C CYS A 223 -14.38 -6.44 -10.88
N SER A 224 -15.47 -7.19 -10.99
CA SER A 224 -15.97 -7.78 -12.25
C SER A 224 -16.90 -6.84 -13.01
N ASP A 225 -17.11 -5.61 -12.52
CA ASP A 225 -17.93 -4.62 -13.18
C ASP A 225 -17.23 -4.11 -14.45
N ASN A 226 -17.84 -4.39 -15.61
CA ASN A 226 -17.31 -4.01 -16.91
C ASN A 226 -17.12 -2.49 -17.06
N VAL A 227 -17.98 -1.68 -16.43
CA VAL A 227 -17.86 -0.21 -16.47
C VAL A 227 -16.64 0.22 -15.69
N ILE A 228 -16.39 -0.37 -14.52
CA ILE A 228 -15.19 -0.08 -13.73
C ILE A 228 -13.93 -0.51 -14.48
N GLN A 229 -13.92 -1.71 -15.05
CA GLN A 229 -12.77 -2.20 -15.84
C GLN A 229 -12.49 -1.31 -17.06
N PHE A 230 -13.54 -0.76 -17.67
CA PHE A 230 -13.41 0.18 -18.78
C PHE A 230 -12.88 1.55 -18.32
N LEU A 231 -13.44 2.11 -17.24
CA LEU A 231 -13.04 3.42 -16.72
C LEU A 231 -11.63 3.41 -16.13
N VAL A 232 -11.28 2.31 -15.47
CA VAL A 232 -10.02 2.15 -14.76
C VAL A 232 -9.49 0.74 -15.02
N PRO A 233 -8.68 0.57 -16.07
CA PRO A 233 -7.98 -0.68 -16.35
C PRO A 233 -7.24 -1.18 -15.11
N HIS A 234 -6.97 -2.50 -15.08
CA HIS A 234 -6.48 -3.23 -13.92
C HIS A 234 -5.42 -2.50 -13.08
N ILE A 235 -4.48 -1.81 -13.74
CA ILE A 235 -3.56 -0.86 -13.11
C ILE A 235 -3.71 0.47 -13.84
N SER A 236 -4.01 1.53 -13.10
CA SER A 236 -4.12 2.88 -13.68
C SER A 236 -3.34 3.88 -12.83
N VAL A 237 -2.64 4.81 -13.48
CA VAL A 237 -1.97 5.90 -12.75
C VAL A 237 -3.03 6.84 -12.20
N ALA A 238 -2.90 7.17 -10.92
CA ALA A 238 -3.74 8.13 -10.22
C ALA A 238 -2.99 9.48 -10.11
N VAL A 239 -3.73 10.57 -10.21
CA VAL A 239 -3.24 11.94 -10.04
C VAL A 239 -3.35 12.31 -8.57
N GLN A 240 -2.20 12.47 -7.91
CA GLN A 240 -2.16 12.97 -6.54
C GLN A 240 -1.67 14.41 -6.54
N SER A 241 -2.37 15.29 -5.81
CA SER A 241 -1.89 16.63 -5.54
C SER A 241 -0.64 16.56 -4.67
N ASN A 242 0.45 17.21 -5.06
CA ASN A 242 1.66 17.28 -4.22
C ASN A 242 1.51 18.38 -3.16
N ASN A 243 0.69 18.15 -2.15
CA ASN A 243 0.50 19.06 -1.02
C ASN A 243 0.73 18.35 0.32
N ASP A 244 1.10 19.12 1.35
CA ASP A 244 1.37 18.63 2.71
C ASP A 244 0.13 18.02 3.39
N CYS A 245 -1.06 18.26 2.83
CA CYS A 245 -2.34 17.70 3.29
C CYS A 245 -2.72 16.39 2.57
N SER A 246 -1.79 15.79 1.82
CA SER A 246 -2.00 14.52 1.13
C SER A 246 -2.21 13.39 2.14
N PRO A 247 -2.98 12.34 1.77
CA PRO A 247 -3.06 11.17 2.61
C PRO A 247 -1.70 10.54 2.88
N PRO A 248 -1.36 10.24 4.15
CA PRO A 248 -0.16 9.50 4.48
C PRO A 248 -0.15 8.11 3.81
N PRO A 249 1.00 7.65 3.29
CA PRO A 249 1.08 6.40 2.53
C PRO A 249 0.50 5.18 3.25
N PHE A 250 0.69 5.07 4.57
CA PHE A 250 0.24 3.92 5.35
C PHE A 250 -1.28 3.71 5.31
N LEU A 251 -2.09 4.76 5.08
CA LEU A 251 -3.53 4.63 4.90
C LEU A 251 -3.86 3.83 3.64
N PHE A 252 -3.11 4.04 2.55
CA PHE A 252 -3.23 3.26 1.33
C PHE A 252 -2.75 1.83 1.55
N ASP A 253 -1.67 1.62 2.30
CA ASP A 253 -1.14 0.29 2.61
C ASP A 253 -2.19 -0.56 3.36
N ILE A 254 -2.90 0.04 4.31
CA ILE A 254 -4.00 -0.60 5.04
C ILE A 254 -5.13 -1.02 4.08
N ALA A 255 -5.61 -0.10 3.24
CA ALA A 255 -6.67 -0.39 2.28
C ALA A 255 -6.23 -1.48 1.27
N TYR A 256 -4.97 -1.46 0.86
CA TYR A 256 -4.38 -2.44 -0.05
C TYR A 256 -4.30 -3.84 0.58
N GLY A 257 -3.86 -3.93 1.83
CA GLY A 257 -3.87 -5.17 2.60
C GLY A 257 -5.27 -5.76 2.76
N CYS A 258 -6.29 -4.92 2.94
CA CYS A 258 -7.68 -5.36 2.99
C CYS A 258 -8.16 -5.91 1.65
N ALA A 259 -7.84 -5.24 0.55
CA ALA A 259 -8.17 -5.72 -0.79
C ALA A 259 -7.50 -7.08 -1.08
N ALA A 260 -6.24 -7.26 -0.69
CA ALA A 260 -5.53 -8.52 -0.82
C ALA A 260 -6.15 -9.64 0.03
N LEU A 261 -6.46 -9.37 1.31
CA LEU A 261 -7.12 -10.34 2.20
C LEU A 261 -8.53 -10.69 1.72
N LYS A 262 -9.28 -9.73 1.16
CA LYS A 262 -10.59 -10.01 0.58
C LYS A 262 -10.48 -10.89 -0.67
N ALA A 263 -9.50 -10.63 -1.53
CA ALA A 263 -9.34 -11.33 -2.80
C ALA A 263 -8.74 -12.74 -2.64
N TRP A 264 -7.74 -12.89 -1.76
CA TRP A 264 -6.91 -14.10 -1.68
C TRP A 264 -6.66 -14.59 -0.25
N GLY A 265 -7.26 -13.94 0.75
CA GLY A 265 -7.07 -14.29 2.15
C GLY A 265 -7.61 -15.67 2.49
N VAL A 266 -6.82 -16.43 3.22
CA VAL A 266 -7.24 -17.68 3.86
C VAL A 266 -8.19 -17.32 5.01
N LYS A 267 -9.37 -17.95 5.06
CA LYS A 267 -10.44 -17.58 6.00
C LYS A 267 -9.99 -17.68 7.45
N GLU A 268 -9.26 -18.73 7.77
CA GLU A 268 -8.72 -19.00 9.11
C GLU A 268 -7.74 -17.90 9.53
N PHE A 269 -6.86 -17.48 8.62
CA PHE A 269 -5.94 -16.37 8.88
C PHE A 269 -6.67 -15.03 9.04
N ALA A 270 -7.63 -14.72 8.16
CA ALA A 270 -8.40 -13.48 8.27
C ALA A 270 -9.19 -13.44 9.60
N GLN A 271 -9.77 -14.56 10.04
CA GLN A 271 -10.41 -14.65 11.34
C GLN A 271 -9.42 -14.41 12.48
N PHE A 272 -8.27 -15.10 12.47
CA PHE A 272 -7.20 -14.91 13.45
C PHE A 272 -6.74 -13.44 13.52
N SER A 273 -6.47 -12.84 12.36
CA SER A 273 -6.05 -11.44 12.24
C SER A 273 -7.10 -10.51 12.85
N SER A 274 -8.38 -10.71 12.53
CA SER A 274 -9.49 -9.92 13.07
C SER A 274 -9.63 -10.06 14.59
N GLU A 275 -9.44 -11.25 15.14
CA GLU A 275 -9.50 -11.49 16.59
C GLU A 275 -8.35 -10.79 17.31
N LYS A 276 -7.12 -10.93 16.81
CA LYS A 276 -5.93 -10.31 17.40
C LYS A 276 -5.92 -8.80 17.26
N SER A 277 -6.35 -8.27 16.12
CA SER A 277 -6.36 -6.84 15.86
C SER A 277 -7.36 -6.07 16.73
N LYS A 278 -8.42 -6.73 17.21
CA LYS A 278 -9.50 -6.06 17.96
C LYS A 278 -9.00 -5.40 19.24
N GLU A 279 -8.11 -6.09 19.95
CA GLU A 279 -7.54 -5.63 21.22
C GLU A 279 -6.70 -4.37 21.05
N PHE A 280 -6.16 -4.11 19.85
CA PHE A 280 -5.35 -2.94 19.59
C PHE A 280 -6.15 -1.78 19.03
N TYR A 281 -7.02 -2.04 18.04
CA TYR A 281 -7.70 -0.95 17.33
C TYR A 281 -8.94 -0.43 18.07
N TYR A 282 -9.67 -1.27 18.79
CA TYR A 282 -10.96 -0.93 19.41
C TYR A 282 -10.91 -0.87 20.94
N HIS A 283 -9.71 -0.83 21.54
CA HIS A 283 -9.61 -0.68 22.99
C HIS A 283 -10.06 0.72 23.42
N ASN A 284 -11.16 0.78 24.15
CA ASN A 284 -11.55 1.97 24.86
C ASN A 284 -10.67 2.06 26.11
N CYS A 285 -9.69 2.94 26.15
CA CYS A 285 -9.11 3.35 27.43
C CYS A 285 -10.23 4.03 28.21
N GLU A 286 -10.90 3.31 29.11
CA GLU A 286 -12.00 3.80 29.96
C GLU A 286 -11.49 4.70 31.10
N ASP A 287 -10.21 5.06 31.11
CA ASP A 287 -9.53 5.63 32.28
C ASP A 287 -9.66 7.15 32.47
N ASP A 288 -10.28 7.89 31.54
CA ASP A 288 -10.33 9.36 31.64
C ASP A 288 -11.58 9.94 32.35
N ASP A 289 -12.55 9.11 32.76
CA ASP A 289 -13.81 9.60 33.36
C ASP A 289 -13.88 9.49 34.90
N ILE A 290 -12.75 9.31 35.60
CA ILE A 290 -12.72 9.23 37.08
C ILE A 290 -13.01 10.57 37.79
N HIS A 291 -13.21 11.69 37.07
CA HIS A 291 -13.45 13.00 37.70
C HIS A 291 -14.77 13.72 37.42
N SER A 292 -15.77 13.11 36.76
CA SER A 292 -17.09 13.75 36.61
C SER A 292 -18.12 13.22 37.61
N ALA A 293 -17.86 13.45 38.90
CA ALA A 293 -18.84 13.29 39.96
C ALA A 293 -19.74 14.53 40.05
N ARG A 294 -20.99 14.41 39.54
CA ARG A 294 -22.27 14.83 40.18
C ARG A 294 -23.30 15.29 39.16
N GLY A 295 -24.36 14.50 39.03
CA GLY A 295 -25.60 14.94 38.38
C GLY A 295 -26.60 13.81 38.23
N ALA A 296 -27.34 13.51 39.30
CA ALA A 296 -28.39 12.50 39.32
C ALA A 296 -29.52 12.82 38.32
N GLY A 297 -29.90 11.84 37.51
CA GLY A 297 -31.07 11.93 36.62
C GLY A 297 -31.41 10.58 36.02
N GLN A 298 -32.16 9.78 36.78
CA GLN A 298 -32.64 8.46 36.41
C GLN A 298 -33.60 8.51 35.20
N SER A 299 -33.42 7.63 34.21
CA SER A 299 -34.58 6.95 33.62
C SER A 299 -34.19 5.63 32.93
N LYS A 300 -34.76 4.54 33.43
CA LYS A 300 -34.60 3.17 32.92
C LYS A 300 -35.58 2.94 31.77
N THR A 301 -35.13 2.25 30.71
CA THR A 301 -36.01 1.31 29.99
C THR A 301 -35.17 0.13 29.48
N VAL A 302 -35.50 -1.04 30.04
CA VAL A 302 -34.99 -2.36 29.67
C VAL A 302 -35.86 -2.89 28.52
N ARG A 303 -35.26 -3.40 27.44
CA ARG A 303 -35.96 -4.33 26.54
C ARG A 303 -35.02 -5.41 26.03
N ALA A 304 -35.54 -6.63 26.08
CA ALA A 304 -34.82 -7.89 26.06
C ALA A 304 -34.81 -8.58 24.66
N LYS A 305 -33.81 -9.46 24.49
CA LYS A 305 -33.78 -10.75 23.75
C LYS A 305 -34.22 -10.79 22.28
N LYS A 306 -33.37 -11.38 21.41
CA LYS A 306 -33.65 -12.69 20.77
C LYS A 306 -32.42 -13.29 20.05
N ALA A 307 -32.43 -14.61 19.94
CA ALA A 307 -31.35 -15.52 19.53
C ALA A 307 -31.46 -16.02 18.06
N GLY A 308 -30.33 -16.54 17.56
CA GLY A 308 -30.24 -17.72 16.67
C GLY A 308 -30.08 -17.46 15.16
N CYS A 309 -29.06 -18.06 14.52
CA CYS A 309 -29.23 -19.28 13.72
C CYS A 309 -27.90 -19.74 13.08
N HIS A 310 -27.79 -21.05 12.92
CA HIS A 310 -26.68 -21.87 12.49
C HIS A 310 -26.95 -22.35 11.05
N SER A 311 -25.96 -22.41 10.16
CA SER A 311 -25.96 -23.39 9.06
C SER A 311 -24.57 -23.55 8.45
N GLN A 312 -24.04 -24.76 8.62
CA GLN A 312 -22.93 -25.32 7.87
C GLN A 312 -23.41 -25.76 6.49
N THR A 313 -22.52 -25.78 5.50
CA THR A 313 -22.68 -26.64 4.31
C THR A 313 -21.33 -27.21 3.93
N LYS A 314 -21.25 -28.56 4.01
CA LYS A 314 -20.16 -29.44 3.58
C LYS A 314 -20.50 -30.00 2.19
N THR A 315 -19.51 -30.08 1.30
CA THR A 315 -19.31 -31.12 0.24
C THR A 315 -17.94 -30.84 -0.40
N LEU A 316 -16.87 -31.65 -0.31
CA LEU A 316 -16.57 -33.08 -0.53
C LEU A 316 -16.18 -33.42 -1.99
N ALA A 317 -14.86 -33.41 -2.20
CA ALA A 317 -13.92 -34.11 -3.09
C ALA A 317 -14.33 -34.71 -4.47
N LYS A 318 -13.40 -34.53 -5.44
CA LYS A 318 -12.91 -35.63 -6.29
C LYS A 318 -11.45 -35.38 -6.72
N ALA A 319 -10.60 -36.36 -6.46
CA ALA A 319 -9.20 -36.42 -6.86
C ALA A 319 -9.09 -37.06 -8.25
N GLY A 320 -8.23 -36.48 -9.10
CA GLY A 320 -7.71 -37.09 -10.31
C GLY A 320 -6.21 -36.84 -10.31
N GLU A 321 -5.45 -37.93 -10.27
CA GLU A 321 -3.99 -37.93 -10.36
C GLU A 321 -3.59 -37.41 -11.75
N ASN A 322 -2.90 -36.28 -11.79
CA ASN A 322 -2.31 -35.71 -13.00
C ASN A 322 -0.86 -35.36 -12.66
N GLU A 323 0.04 -35.71 -13.57
CA GLU A 323 1.48 -35.48 -13.51
C GLU A 323 1.79 -34.07 -13.00
N GLU A 324 2.49 -34.01 -11.87
CA GLU A 324 2.94 -32.77 -11.23
C GLU A 324 3.85 -32.02 -12.20
N VAL A 325 3.39 -30.86 -12.65
CA VAL A 325 4.30 -29.82 -13.14
C VAL A 325 5.12 -29.39 -11.93
N ASP A 326 6.40 -29.76 -11.93
CA ASP A 326 7.34 -29.48 -10.84
C ASP A 326 7.32 -27.98 -10.51
N TYR A 327 6.97 -27.67 -9.26
CA TYR A 327 6.96 -26.32 -8.69
C TYR A 327 8.28 -25.57 -8.97
N TRP A 328 9.39 -26.29 -9.06
CA TRP A 328 10.69 -25.73 -9.42
C TRP A 328 10.71 -25.11 -10.81
N ASP A 329 10.00 -25.65 -11.80
CA ASP A 329 9.97 -25.07 -13.15
C ASP A 329 9.31 -23.68 -13.18
N VAL A 330 8.33 -23.44 -12.30
CA VAL A 330 7.61 -22.16 -12.25
C VAL A 330 8.45 -21.11 -11.55
N VAL A 331 9.10 -21.48 -10.44
CA VAL A 331 10.05 -20.62 -9.72
C VAL A 331 11.24 -20.28 -10.61
N LEU A 332 11.80 -21.27 -11.32
CA LEU A 332 12.90 -21.07 -12.26
C LEU A 332 12.49 -20.17 -13.43
N ARG A 333 11.26 -20.27 -13.94
CA ARG A 333 10.74 -19.37 -14.99
C ARG A 333 10.61 -17.93 -14.51
N LEU A 334 10.09 -17.71 -13.30
CA LEU A 334 9.99 -16.37 -12.70
C LEU A 334 11.38 -15.76 -12.44
N TRP A 335 12.31 -16.57 -11.95
CA TRP A 335 13.67 -16.12 -11.67
C TRP A 335 14.46 -15.84 -12.95
N ALA A 336 14.38 -16.72 -13.94
CA ALA A 336 14.98 -16.49 -15.26
C ALA A 336 14.36 -15.27 -15.97
N HIS A 337 13.11 -14.92 -15.67
CA HIS A 337 12.50 -13.69 -16.17
C HIS A 337 13.12 -12.44 -15.52
N ASN A 338 13.23 -12.42 -14.19
CA ASN A 338 13.84 -11.29 -13.45
C ASN A 338 15.32 -11.13 -13.78
N ALA A 339 16.11 -12.21 -13.74
CA ALA A 339 17.53 -12.18 -14.06
C ALA A 339 17.81 -11.70 -15.50
N ARG A 340 16.94 -12.03 -16.46
CA ARG A 340 17.04 -11.52 -17.84
C ARG A 340 16.78 -10.02 -17.93
N LYS A 341 15.85 -9.48 -17.13
CA LYS A 341 15.60 -8.04 -17.04
C LYS A 341 16.77 -7.30 -16.41
N ASP A 342 17.34 -7.84 -15.33
CA ASP A 342 18.50 -7.24 -14.67
C ASP A 342 19.71 -7.21 -15.59
N LEU A 343 19.96 -8.31 -16.31
CA LEU A 343 21.01 -8.38 -17.34
C LEU A 343 20.77 -7.37 -18.47
N HIS A 344 19.52 -7.15 -18.87
CA HIS A 344 19.17 -6.15 -19.89
C HIS A 344 19.43 -4.72 -19.38
N ARG A 345 19.04 -4.41 -18.14
CA ARG A 345 19.31 -3.12 -17.49
C ARG A 345 20.82 -2.85 -17.38
N ALA A 346 21.60 -3.84 -16.94
CA ALA A 346 23.05 -3.74 -16.86
C ALA A 346 23.69 -3.44 -18.23
N ARG A 347 23.21 -4.11 -19.29
CA ARG A 347 23.67 -3.84 -20.66
C ARG A 347 23.29 -2.45 -21.15
N MET A 348 22.11 -1.95 -20.80
CA MET A 348 21.68 -0.59 -21.15
C MET A 348 22.54 0.45 -20.42
N MET A 349 22.78 0.28 -19.12
CA MET A 349 23.68 1.17 -18.35
C MET A 349 25.11 1.17 -18.91
N GLN A 350 25.64 0.01 -19.30
CA GLN A 350 26.97 -0.07 -19.91
C GLN A 350 27.04 0.67 -21.25
N LYS A 351 25.97 0.59 -22.07
CA LYS A 351 25.87 1.35 -23.31
C LYS A 351 25.78 2.86 -23.05
N GLU A 352 25.03 3.29 -22.05
CA GLU A 352 24.91 4.69 -21.62
C GLU A 352 26.29 5.23 -21.20
N GLN A 353 26.99 4.53 -20.31
CA GLN A 353 28.35 4.89 -19.86
C GLN A 353 29.35 4.95 -21.03
N THR A 354 29.26 4.00 -21.97
CA THR A 354 30.11 4.01 -23.16
C THR A 354 29.81 5.22 -24.04
N ARG A 355 28.53 5.58 -24.21
CA ARG A 355 28.11 6.75 -24.99
C ARG A 355 28.58 8.05 -24.33
N GLU A 356 28.46 8.16 -23.02
CA GLU A 356 28.98 9.31 -22.26
C GLU A 356 30.50 9.43 -22.37
N SER A 357 31.22 8.31 -22.30
CA SER A 357 32.69 8.28 -22.48
C SER A 357 33.12 8.73 -23.87
N ILE A 358 32.34 8.44 -24.92
CA ILE A 358 32.61 8.89 -26.29
C ILE A 358 32.28 10.38 -26.46
N GLN A 359 31.20 10.86 -25.82
CA GLN A 359 30.76 12.26 -25.93
C GLN A 359 31.64 13.22 -25.12
N ASN A 360 32.30 12.74 -24.06
CA ASN A 360 33.20 13.54 -23.21
C ASN A 360 34.65 12.99 -23.24
N PRO A 361 35.36 13.05 -24.38
CA PRO A 361 36.74 12.55 -24.48
C PRO A 361 37.74 13.35 -23.62
N THR A 362 37.35 14.52 -23.11
CA THR A 362 38.21 15.44 -22.36
C THR A 362 38.61 14.93 -20.97
N THR A 363 37.92 13.93 -20.41
CA THR A 363 38.18 13.44 -19.04
C THR A 363 39.30 12.38 -18.97
N LEU A 364 39.69 11.76 -20.08
CA LEU A 364 40.75 10.73 -20.09
C LEU A 364 42.16 11.29 -20.34
N LEU A 365 42.29 12.54 -20.77
CA LEU A 365 43.62 13.14 -21.04
C LEU A 365 44.25 13.84 -19.83
N THR A 366 43.51 14.09 -18.75
CA THR A 366 44.05 14.71 -17.52
C THR A 366 44.62 13.71 -16.50
N SER A 367 44.49 12.40 -16.72
CA SER A 367 45.01 11.38 -15.79
C SER A 367 46.46 10.93 -16.07
N HIS A 368 47.08 11.35 -17.18
CA HIS A 368 48.43 10.87 -17.55
C HIS A 368 49.56 11.92 -17.59
N TYR A 369 49.29 13.18 -17.22
CA TYR A 369 50.33 14.20 -17.04
C TYR A 369 50.26 14.80 -15.63
N GLY A 370 50.85 14.11 -14.67
CA GLY A 370 51.00 14.56 -13.27
C GLY A 370 52.29 14.05 -12.64
N GLY A 371 53.38 14.06 -13.40
CA GLY A 371 54.72 13.77 -12.92
C GLY A 371 55.39 15.00 -12.33
N HIS A 372 55.88 14.84 -11.10
CA HIS A 372 56.95 15.61 -10.45
C HIS A 372 56.85 17.15 -10.41
N HIS A 373 56.42 17.67 -9.26
CA HIS A 373 57.15 18.76 -8.63
C HIS A 373 57.18 18.58 -7.10
N ALA A 374 58.39 18.32 -6.59
CA ALA A 374 58.73 18.51 -5.20
C ALA A 374 58.72 20.01 -4.89
N ASN A 375 58.10 20.42 -3.79
CA ASN A 375 58.47 21.68 -3.16
C ASN A 375 58.31 21.60 -1.64
N THR A 376 59.46 21.57 -0.99
CA THR A 376 59.69 21.87 0.43
C THR A 376 59.38 23.35 0.70
N GLY A 377 58.72 23.67 1.81
CA GLY A 377 58.59 25.07 2.23
C GLY A 377 57.73 25.24 3.48
N ALA A 378 58.38 25.65 4.56
CA ALA A 378 57.82 25.83 5.89
C ALA A 378 57.10 27.17 6.09
N THR A 379 56.55 27.31 7.31
CA THR A 379 56.32 28.54 8.11
C THR A 379 55.08 29.42 7.90
N ALA A 380 54.27 29.41 8.97
CA ALA A 380 53.88 30.57 9.82
C ALA A 380 52.63 31.42 9.50
N ASN A 381 51.73 31.41 10.49
CA ASN A 381 50.93 32.52 11.06
C ASN A 381 50.24 33.55 10.13
N ARG A 382 48.90 33.68 10.26
CA ARG A 382 48.23 34.89 10.80
C ARG A 382 46.69 34.80 10.83
N TYR A 383 46.17 35.23 11.98
CA TYR A 383 44.91 35.95 12.30
C TYR A 383 43.89 36.35 11.21
N GLY A 384 42.61 36.34 11.63
CA GLY A 384 41.45 37.07 11.06
C GLY A 384 40.20 36.17 11.05
N LEU A 385 39.22 36.19 11.96
CA LEU A 385 38.38 37.29 12.48
C LEU A 385 37.61 38.03 11.37
N CYS A 386 36.34 37.64 11.18
CA CYS A 386 35.21 38.41 10.63
C CYS A 386 33.93 37.57 10.86
N ASP A 387 33.19 37.83 11.94
CA ASP A 387 31.89 38.52 11.92
C ASP A 387 31.40 38.97 10.53
N HIS A 388 30.20 38.51 10.15
CA HIS A 388 29.12 39.42 9.77
C HIS A 388 27.75 38.76 9.92
N SER A 389 26.93 39.48 10.65
CA SER A 389 25.49 39.37 10.87
C SER A 389 24.68 40.11 9.80
N LEU A 390 23.37 39.85 9.81
CA LEU A 390 22.24 40.52 9.13
C LEU A 390 22.02 40.05 7.68
N THR A 391 20.82 39.61 7.30
CA THR A 391 19.46 40.16 7.54
C THR A 391 18.41 39.07 7.67
#